data_AF-A0A7Y8WTL5-F1
#
_entry.id   AF-A0A7Y8WTL5-F1
#
_cell.length_a   1.000
_cell.length_b   1.000
_cell.length_c   1.000
_cell.angle_alpha   90.00
_cell.angle_beta   90.00
_cell.angle_gamma   90.00
#
_symmetry.space_group_name_H-M   'P 1'
#
loop_
_entity.id
_entity.type
_entity.pdbx_description
1 polymer ?
#
loop_
_entity_poly.entity_id
_entity_poly.type
_entity_poly.pdbx_seq_one_letter_code
_entity_poly.pdbx_strand_id
1 'polypeptide(L)'
;MAEHLMTLHCEPCPSCRHEARQLIVDGRLRWEEQEHCSAYGVQACGSGWGPPPPWVRERITAVEGTVRVAVGGPDGAPLKAVREVFGLTLRELAEARHHGLDATPVEAELLRTMAARG
;
A
#
# COMPACT_ATOMS: atom_id res chain seq x y z
N MET A 1 -29.24 -29.23 -19.96
CA MET A 1 -28.89 -27.93 -20.56
C MET A 1 -27.84 -27.32 -19.65
N ALA A 2 -26.57 -27.30 -20.05
CA ALA A 2 -25.52 -26.68 -19.25
C ALA A 2 -25.44 -25.21 -19.63
N GLU A 3 -25.83 -24.34 -18.72
CA GLU A 3 -25.76 -22.90 -18.87
C GLU A 3 -24.32 -22.46 -18.64
N HIS A 4 -23.68 -21.92 -19.69
CA HIS A 4 -22.38 -21.26 -19.60
C HIS A 4 -22.62 -19.82 -19.16
N LEU A 5 -22.50 -19.55 -17.86
CA LEU A 5 -22.57 -18.20 -17.33
C LEU A 5 -21.19 -17.55 -17.42
N MET A 6 -20.92 -16.81 -18.49
CA MET A 6 -19.80 -15.88 -18.57
C MET A 6 -20.23 -14.52 -18.05
N THR A 7 -19.82 -14.18 -16.84
CA THR A 7 -20.05 -12.85 -16.27
C THR A 7 -18.71 -12.12 -16.18
N LEU A 8 -18.57 -11.01 -16.91
CA LEU A 8 -17.36 -10.17 -16.83
C LEU A 8 -17.34 -9.30 -15.57
N HIS A 9 -18.52 -8.89 -15.08
CA HIS A 9 -18.70 -8.08 -13.87
C HIS A 9 -20.00 -8.45 -13.15
N CYS A 10 -19.95 -8.64 -11.84
CA CYS A 10 -21.15 -8.70 -11.02
C CYS A 10 -21.82 -7.31 -10.99
N GLU A 11 -23.16 -7.26 -10.96
CA GLU A 11 -23.84 -6.01 -10.61
C GLU A 11 -23.33 -5.53 -9.23
N PRO A 12 -23.13 -4.21 -9.03
CA PRO A 12 -22.61 -3.70 -7.77
C PRO A 12 -23.53 -4.10 -6.60
N CYS A 13 -23.04 -4.98 -5.71
CA CYS A 13 -23.70 -5.38 -4.46
C CYS A 13 -23.57 -4.22 -3.45
N PRO A 14 -24.65 -3.54 -3.02
CA PRO A 14 -24.56 -2.48 -2.01
C PRO A 14 -24.09 -2.99 -0.64
N SER A 15 -24.20 -4.30 -0.42
CA SER A 15 -23.69 -5.00 0.77
C SER A 15 -22.21 -5.39 0.66
N CYS A 16 -21.54 -5.15 -0.48
CA CYS A 16 -20.08 -5.31 -0.58
C CYS A 16 -19.40 -4.31 0.37
N ARG A 17 -18.45 -4.82 1.12
CA ARG A 17 -17.52 -4.05 1.95
C ARG A 17 -16.12 -4.45 1.53
N HIS A 18 -15.30 -3.43 1.31
CA HIS A 18 -13.88 -3.60 1.03
C HIS A 18 -13.12 -2.85 2.12
N GLU A 19 -12.19 -3.54 2.76
CA GLU A 19 -11.30 -2.96 3.75
C GLU A 19 -9.87 -3.24 3.30
N ALA A 20 -9.03 -2.21 3.30
CA ALA A 20 -7.62 -2.32 3.00
C ALA A 20 -6.84 -1.61 4.09
N ARG A 21 -5.79 -2.26 4.60
CA ARG A 21 -4.95 -1.71 5.66
C ARG A 21 -3.48 -2.00 5.41
N GLN A 22 -2.63 -1.13 5.94
CA GLN A 22 -1.19 -1.29 5.95
C GLN A 22 -0.68 -1.24 7.38
N LEU A 23 0.34 -2.04 7.66
CA LEU A 23 0.85 -2.31 9.00
C LEU A 23 2.39 -2.33 8.96
N ILE A 24 3.03 -2.09 10.11
CA ILE A 24 4.43 -2.42 10.34
C ILE A 24 4.48 -3.64 11.25
N VAL A 25 5.08 -4.73 10.77
CA VAL A 25 5.26 -5.98 11.53
C VAL A 25 6.74 -6.34 11.47
N ASP A 26 7.38 -6.50 12.63
CA ASP A 26 8.81 -6.80 12.77
C ASP A 26 9.73 -5.86 11.96
N GLY A 27 9.37 -4.57 11.94
CA GLY A 27 10.13 -3.54 11.19
C GLY A 27 9.99 -3.64 9.66
N ARG A 28 8.95 -4.32 9.16
CA ARG A 28 8.68 -4.49 7.72
C ARG A 28 7.24 -4.11 7.40
N LEU A 29 7.01 -3.63 6.19
CA LEU A 29 5.65 -3.36 5.72
C LEU A 29 4.89 -4.66 5.49
N ARG A 30 3.64 -4.67 5.93
CA ARG A 30 2.64 -5.67 5.59
C ARG A 30 1.37 -4.96 5.14
N TRP A 31 0.69 -5.53 4.16
CA TRP A 31 -0.63 -5.05 3.74
C TRP A 31 -1.62 -6.20 3.81
N GLU A 32 -2.87 -5.85 4.05
CA GLU A 32 -3.99 -6.77 4.13
C GLU A 32 -5.22 -6.14 3.48
N GLU A 33 -5.98 -6.92 2.73
CA GLU A 33 -7.27 -6.52 2.21
C GLU A 33 -8.32 -7.60 2.48
N GLN A 34 -9.54 -7.16 2.71
CA GLN A 34 -10.69 -8.02 2.88
C GLN A 34 -11.83 -7.49 2.02
N GLU A 35 -12.50 -8.40 1.34
CA GLU A 35 -13.74 -8.17 0.64
C GLU A 35 -14.81 -9.09 1.21
N HIS A 36 -15.98 -8.54 1.47
CA HIS A 36 -17.11 -9.28 2.00
C HIS A 36 -18.42 -8.76 1.40
N CYS A 37 -19.28 -9.63 0.85
CA CYS A 37 -20.67 -9.30 0.52
C CYS A 37 -21.60 -10.30 1.23
N SER A 38 -22.32 -9.81 2.23
CA SER A 38 -23.26 -10.61 3.01
C SER A 38 -24.45 -11.12 2.20
N ALA A 39 -24.83 -10.42 1.12
CA ALA A 39 -25.93 -10.82 0.24
C ALA A 39 -25.63 -12.11 -0.55
N TYR A 40 -24.36 -12.35 -0.91
CA TYR A 40 -23.94 -13.52 -1.67
C TYR A 40 -23.08 -14.50 -0.86
N GLY A 41 -22.82 -14.22 0.43
CA GLY A 41 -21.97 -15.05 1.29
C GLY A 41 -20.51 -15.15 0.81
N VAL A 42 -20.04 -14.17 0.03
CA VAL A 42 -18.70 -14.17 -0.56
C VAL A 42 -17.73 -13.45 0.38
N GLN A 43 -16.56 -14.04 0.57
CA GLN A 43 -15.42 -13.44 1.27
C GLN A 43 -14.13 -13.71 0.50
N ALA A 44 -13.31 -12.68 0.35
CA ALA A 44 -11.95 -12.80 -0.15
C ALA A 44 -10.99 -12.07 0.78
N CYS A 45 -9.81 -12.65 1.01
CA CYS A 45 -8.76 -12.05 1.83
C CYS A 45 -7.45 -12.06 1.05
N GLY A 46 -6.78 -10.92 1.00
CA GLY A 46 -5.45 -10.76 0.43
C GLY A 46 -4.48 -10.28 1.49
N SER A 47 -3.23 -10.72 1.44
CA SER A 47 -2.16 -10.11 2.24
C SER A 47 -0.81 -10.29 1.59
N GLY A 48 0.13 -9.43 1.94
CA GLY A 48 1.49 -9.51 1.44
C GLY A 48 2.47 -8.68 2.24
N TRP A 49 3.75 -8.89 1.95
CA TRP A 49 4.87 -8.14 2.52
C TRP A 49 5.36 -7.08 1.53
N GLY A 50 5.89 -5.98 2.06
CA GLY A 50 6.36 -4.84 1.27
C GLY A 50 5.25 -3.84 0.97
N PRO A 51 5.50 -2.92 0.01
CA PRO A 51 4.48 -1.98 -0.45
C PRO A 51 3.25 -2.71 -1.00
N PRO A 52 2.03 -2.20 -0.76
CA PRO A 52 0.82 -2.77 -1.33
C PRO A 52 0.84 -2.66 -2.86
N PRO A 53 0.23 -3.62 -3.56
CA PRO A 53 -0.01 -3.47 -4.99
C PRO A 53 -0.91 -2.25 -5.27
N PRO A 54 -0.90 -1.70 -6.50
CA PRO A 54 -1.52 -0.40 -6.79
C PRO A 54 -2.98 -0.28 -6.34
N TRP A 55 -3.83 -1.29 -6.59
CA TRP A 55 -5.25 -1.25 -6.22
C TRP A 55 -5.49 -1.23 -4.70
N VAL A 56 -4.64 -1.91 -3.92
CA VAL A 56 -4.70 -1.88 -2.45
C VAL A 56 -4.20 -0.54 -1.95
N ARG A 57 -3.11 -0.03 -2.54
CA ARG A 57 -2.56 1.29 -2.20
C ARG A 57 -3.58 2.39 -2.43
N GLU A 58 -4.23 2.41 -3.60
CA GLU A 58 -5.23 3.43 -3.95
C GLU A 58 -6.37 3.47 -2.93
N ARG A 59 -6.87 2.30 -2.51
CA ARG A 59 -7.90 2.21 -1.46
C ARG A 59 -7.42 2.75 -0.12
N ILE A 60 -6.20 2.41 0.29
CA ILE A 60 -5.61 2.93 1.53
C ILE A 60 -5.49 4.45 1.43
N THR A 61 -4.92 4.98 0.35
CA THR A 61 -4.71 6.43 0.19
C THR A 61 -6.00 7.21 0.00
N ALA A 62 -7.06 6.59 -0.52
CA ALA A 62 -8.37 7.25 -0.61
C ALA A 62 -8.97 7.52 0.77
N VAL A 63 -8.66 6.69 1.77
CA VAL A 63 -9.14 6.83 3.15
C VAL A 63 -8.17 7.64 4.00
N GLU A 64 -6.87 7.30 3.94
CA GLU A 64 -5.85 7.82 4.85
C GLU A 64 -5.08 9.02 4.27
N GLY A 65 -5.24 9.29 2.97
CA GLY A 65 -4.42 10.25 2.23
C GLY A 65 -2.98 9.80 2.04
N THR A 66 -2.14 10.74 1.63
CA THR A 66 -0.69 10.59 1.53
C THR A 66 0.02 11.67 2.32
N VAL A 67 1.25 11.37 2.73
CA VAL A 67 2.16 12.35 3.33
C VAL A 67 3.43 12.45 2.49
N ARG A 68 3.92 13.68 2.33
CA ARG A 68 5.17 13.93 1.63
C ARG A 68 6.35 13.69 2.57
N VAL A 69 7.25 12.80 2.17
CA VAL A 69 8.48 12.47 2.92
C VAL A 69 9.68 13.03 2.17
N ALA A 70 10.50 13.85 2.84
CA ALA A 70 11.78 14.27 2.29
C ALA A 70 12.72 13.05 2.16
N VAL A 71 13.49 12.97 1.07
CA VAL A 71 14.38 11.83 0.81
C VAL A 71 15.83 12.31 0.75
N GLY A 72 16.66 11.75 1.62
CA GLY A 72 18.05 12.16 1.81
C GLY A 72 18.22 13.53 2.48
N GLY A 73 19.47 13.87 2.81
CA GLY A 73 19.77 15.05 3.62
C GLY A 73 19.62 14.77 5.13
N PRO A 74 19.88 15.76 5.99
CA PRO A 74 19.88 15.59 7.44
C PRO A 74 18.50 15.27 8.02
N ASP A 75 17.42 15.80 7.42
CA ASP A 75 16.04 15.64 7.90
C ASP A 75 15.20 14.67 7.05
N GLY A 76 15.81 14.03 6.06
CA GLY A 76 15.12 13.17 5.09
C GLY A 76 15.34 11.67 5.36
N ALA A 77 14.42 10.86 4.84
CA ALA A 77 14.54 9.41 4.88
C ALA A 77 15.84 8.95 4.19
N PRO A 78 16.64 8.05 4.79
CA PRO A 78 17.88 7.57 4.20
C PRO A 78 17.64 6.93 2.83
N LEU A 79 18.46 7.29 1.84
CA LEU A 79 18.35 6.77 0.46
C LEU A 79 18.34 5.23 0.41
N LYS A 80 19.18 4.61 1.25
CA LYS A 80 19.25 3.15 1.37
C LYS A 80 17.92 2.57 1.87
N ALA A 81 17.34 3.14 2.93
CA ALA A 81 16.06 2.70 3.48
C ALA A 81 14.92 2.84 2.46
N VAL A 82 14.84 3.96 1.77
CA VAL A 82 13.83 4.18 0.70
C VAL A 82 13.97 3.13 -0.40
N ARG A 83 15.19 2.85 -0.85
CA ARG A 83 15.42 1.83 -1.89
C ARG A 83 15.11 0.41 -1.41
N GLU A 84 15.40 0.08 -0.17
CA GLU A 84 15.10 -1.24 0.42
C GLU A 84 13.60 -1.46 0.58
N VAL A 85 12.84 -0.43 0.97
CA VAL A 85 11.38 -0.54 1.17
C VAL A 85 10.63 -0.60 -0.16
N PHE A 86 10.98 0.26 -1.12
CA PHE A 86 10.19 0.45 -2.34
C PHE A 86 10.79 -0.18 -3.59
N GLY A 87 12.02 -0.69 -3.52
CA GLY A 87 12.69 -1.28 -4.68
C GLY A 87 13.00 -0.28 -5.80
N LEU A 88 13.03 1.02 -5.50
CA LEU A 88 13.20 2.07 -6.51
C LEU A 88 14.51 1.92 -7.31
N THR A 89 14.42 2.18 -8.60
CA THR A 89 15.58 2.37 -9.47
C THR A 89 16.37 3.62 -9.03
N LEU A 90 17.62 3.75 -9.50
CA LEU A 90 18.43 4.95 -9.22
C LEU A 90 17.78 6.24 -9.72
N ARG A 91 17.07 6.16 -10.86
CA ARG A 91 16.35 7.29 -11.45
C ARG A 91 15.20 7.73 -10.56
N GLU A 92 14.34 6.80 -10.14
CA GLU A 92 13.20 7.09 -9.25
C GLU A 92 13.67 7.59 -7.89
N LEU A 93 14.78 7.07 -7.38
CA LEU A 93 15.36 7.54 -6.12
C LEU A 93 15.90 8.98 -6.24
N ALA A 94 16.51 9.33 -7.37
CA ALA A 94 16.93 10.71 -7.63
C ALA A 94 15.73 11.66 -7.73
N GLU A 95 14.66 11.23 -8.40
CA GLU A 95 13.41 11.98 -8.50
C GLU A 95 12.76 12.19 -7.12
N ALA A 96 12.67 11.13 -6.32
CA ALA A 96 12.18 11.21 -4.94
C ALA A 96 13.06 12.12 -4.06
N ARG A 97 14.38 12.17 -4.30
CA ARG A 97 15.28 13.12 -3.61
C ARG A 97 14.96 14.57 -3.98
N HIS A 98 14.61 14.84 -5.23
CA HIS A 98 14.31 16.20 -5.68
C HIS A 98 12.90 16.68 -5.29
N HIS A 99 11.92 15.79 -5.29
CA HIS A 99 10.52 16.16 -5.11
C HIS A 99 9.91 15.67 -3.79
N GLY A 100 10.63 14.85 -3.04
CA GLY A 100 10.09 14.05 -1.94
C GLY A 100 9.28 12.86 -2.45
N LEU A 101 8.96 11.94 -1.54
CA LEU A 101 8.20 10.73 -1.80
C LEU A 101 6.78 10.87 -1.24
N ASP A 102 5.77 10.58 -2.06
CA ASP A 102 4.39 10.43 -1.59
C ASP A 102 4.20 9.04 -0.97
N ALA A 103 4.22 9.02 0.35
CA ALA A 103 4.11 7.81 1.16
C ALA A 103 2.73 7.72 1.82
N THR A 104 2.27 6.52 2.13
CA THR A 104 1.20 6.37 3.13
C THR A 104 1.71 6.79 4.51
N PRO A 105 0.84 7.12 5.47
CA PRO A 105 1.26 7.42 6.84
C PRO A 105 2.12 6.30 7.46
N VAL A 106 1.79 5.03 7.17
CA VAL A 106 2.50 3.85 7.68
C VAL A 106 3.88 3.69 7.05
N GLU A 107 4.00 3.93 5.75
CA GLU A 107 5.28 3.96 5.06
C GLU A 107 6.21 5.05 5.58
N ALA A 108 5.67 6.25 5.77
CA ALA A 108 6.42 7.36 6.35
C ALA A 108 6.93 7.03 7.75
N GLU A 109 6.10 6.37 8.57
CA GLU A 109 6.50 5.94 9.91
C GLU A 109 7.61 4.89 9.90
N LEU A 110 7.53 3.92 8.98
CA LEU A 110 8.61 2.94 8.83
C LEU A 110 9.93 3.63 8.47
N LEU A 111 9.90 4.54 7.48
CA LEU A 111 11.09 5.27 7.06
C LEU A 111 11.69 6.11 8.20
N ARG A 112 10.86 6.77 9.01
CA ARG A 112 11.31 7.50 10.22
C ARG A 112 11.98 6.56 11.22
N THR A 113 11.38 5.41 11.48
CA THR A 113 11.94 4.40 12.39
C THR A 113 13.28 3.87 11.89
N MET A 114 13.43 3.66 10.58
CA MET A 114 14.70 3.24 9.98
C MET A 114 15.77 4.34 10.06
N ALA A 115 15.38 5.61 9.89
CA ALA A 115 16.29 6.75 10.01
C ALA A 115 16.84 6.91 11.43
N ALA A 116 16.02 6.68 12.46
CA ALA A 116 16.44 6.77 13.85
C ALA A 116 17.40 5.64 14.31
N ARG A 117 17.59 4.59 13.49
CA ARG A 117 18.43 3.42 13.81
C ARG A 117 19.78 3.40 13.07
N GLY A 118 19.97 4.28 12.09
CA GLY A 118 21.18 4.36 11.26
C GLY A 118 22.06 5.53 11.66
#